data_AF-A0A938LRP7-F1
#
_entry.id   AF-A0A938LRP7-F1
#
_cell.length_a   1.000
_cell.length_b   1.000
_cell.length_c   1.000
_cell.angle_alpha   90.00
_cell.angle_beta   90.00
_cell.angle_gamma   90.00
#
_symmetry.space_group_name_H-M   'P 1'
#
loop_
_entity.id
_entity.type
_entity.pdbx_description
1 polymer ?
#
loop_
_entity_poly.entity_id
_entity_poly.type
_entity_poly.pdbx_seq_one_letter_code
_entity_poly.pdbx_strand_id
1 'polypeptide(L)'
;MSLLLPAGGCTGLRRAERASVQVPPGDERPPADATWTGTKAEAGHPCLERHGFTILTFRAIRDSFEQVAVIGEIKNVGPAARGVELQAALRDTRGRIVAVGHFFPASCRSIVPDEAWPFTYAFGRQEEAVEAELRIVGAFRTMEVLNAASTTP
;
A
#
# COMPACT_ATOMS: atom_id res chain seq x y z
N MET A 1 0.66 -19.92 -33.49
CA MET A 1 0.40 -18.62 -32.84
C MET A 1 -0.01 -18.91 -31.40
N SER A 2 0.94 -18.85 -30.48
CA SER A 2 0.68 -19.11 -29.06
C SER A 2 0.29 -17.81 -28.37
N LEU A 3 -0.95 -17.75 -27.88
CA LEU A 3 -1.43 -16.69 -27.00
C LEU A 3 -0.86 -16.93 -25.60
N LEU A 4 0.13 -16.12 -25.21
CA LEU A 4 0.57 -16.03 -23.82
C LEU A 4 -0.48 -15.25 -23.02
N LEU A 5 -1.21 -15.95 -22.17
CA LEU A 5 -1.97 -15.36 -21.06
C LEU A 5 -0.99 -14.68 -20.09
N PRO A 6 -1.21 -13.43 -19.65
CA PRO A 6 -0.43 -12.88 -18.57
C PRO A 6 -0.81 -13.55 -17.24
N ALA A 7 0.22 -13.88 -16.47
CA ALA A 7 0.13 -14.52 -15.16
C ALA A 7 -0.84 -13.80 -14.23
N GLY A 8 -1.71 -14.57 -13.57
CA GLY A 8 -2.67 -14.10 -12.57
C GLY A 8 -1.96 -13.44 -11.40
N GLY A 9 -1.96 -12.11 -11.38
CA GLY A 9 -1.56 -11.33 -10.22
C GLY A 9 -2.74 -11.18 -9.28
N CYS A 10 -2.65 -11.75 -8.08
CA CYS A 10 -3.59 -11.48 -6.99
C CYS A 10 -3.64 -9.98 -6.74
N THR A 11 -4.80 -9.37 -6.98
CA THR A 11 -5.01 -7.92 -6.85
C THR A 11 -6.07 -7.70 -5.79
N GLY A 12 -5.76 -6.94 -4.75
CA GLY A 12 -6.74 -6.53 -3.75
C GLY A 12 -7.31 -5.18 -4.14
N LEU A 13 -8.58 -5.12 -4.50
CA LEU A 13 -9.33 -3.88 -4.68
C LEU A 13 -9.91 -3.45 -3.34
N ARG A 14 -9.79 -2.15 -3.00
CA ARG A 14 -10.63 -1.52 -1.98
C ARG A 14 -11.08 -0.13 -2.42
N ARG A 15 -12.29 0.24 -2.02
CA ARG A 15 -12.87 1.56 -2.29
C ARG A 15 -12.18 2.63 -1.44
N ALA A 16 -11.99 3.81 -2.01
CA ALA A 16 -11.51 4.96 -1.25
C ALA A 16 -12.58 5.43 -0.26
N GLU A 17 -12.23 5.47 1.02
CA GLU A 17 -13.10 5.98 2.07
C GLU A 17 -12.76 7.45 2.34
N ARG A 18 -13.78 8.31 2.48
CA ARG A 18 -13.56 9.67 2.98
C ARG A 18 -13.18 9.58 4.45
N ALA A 19 -12.05 10.19 4.82
CA ALA A 19 -11.71 10.38 6.21
C ALA A 19 -12.66 11.44 6.80
N SER A 20 -13.79 11.00 7.35
CA SER A 20 -14.72 11.89 8.06
C SER A 20 -14.10 12.27 9.40
N VAL A 21 -13.40 13.39 9.45
CA VAL A 21 -13.13 14.07 10.72
C VAL A 21 -14.42 14.77 11.13
N GLN A 22 -15.22 14.13 11.97
CA GLN A 22 -16.23 14.85 12.73
C GLN A 22 -15.50 15.68 13.78
N VAL A 23 -15.36 16.98 13.54
CA VAL A 23 -14.96 17.94 14.58
C VAL A 23 -16.22 18.35 15.33
N PRO A 24 -16.43 17.94 16.59
CA PRO A 24 -17.49 18.51 17.40
C PRO A 24 -17.16 19.98 17.73
N PRO A 25 -18.15 20.89 17.76
CA PRO A 25 -17.90 22.26 18.15
C PRO A 25 -17.81 22.37 19.67
N GLY A 26 -16.66 22.83 20.17
CA GLY A 26 -16.54 23.42 21.50
C GLY A 26 -15.92 22.55 22.58
N ASP A 27 -14.91 23.15 23.21
CA ASP A 27 -14.28 22.87 24.51
C ASP A 27 -13.11 21.88 24.65
N GLU A 28 -12.16 22.36 25.46
CA GLU A 28 -10.79 21.94 25.70
C GLU A 28 -10.65 20.52 26.27
N ARG A 29 -9.87 19.68 25.56
CA ARG A 29 -8.84 18.73 26.08
C ARG A 29 -8.29 17.91 24.91
N PRO A 30 -7.00 17.51 24.92
CA PRO A 30 -6.46 16.66 23.86
C PRO A 30 -7.05 15.25 24.01
N PRO A 31 -7.75 14.70 23.00
CA PRO A 31 -8.01 13.28 23.00
C PRO A 31 -6.73 12.56 22.57
N ALA A 32 -6.03 11.99 23.55
CA ALA A 32 -5.43 10.68 23.32
C ALA A 32 -6.56 9.74 22.89
N ASP A 33 -6.26 8.83 21.97
CA ASP A 33 -7.19 7.84 21.40
C ASP A 33 -8.02 8.32 20.19
N ALA A 34 -7.32 8.56 19.08
CA ALA A 34 -7.90 8.26 17.78
C ALA A 34 -8.21 6.76 17.74
N THR A 35 -9.44 6.39 18.13
CA THR A 35 -9.91 5.01 18.15
C THR A 35 -10.03 4.54 16.71
N TRP A 36 -9.01 3.80 16.28
CA TRP A 36 -8.94 3.11 15.01
C TRP A 36 -10.00 2.01 14.96
N THR A 37 -11.10 2.24 14.25
CA THR A 37 -11.99 1.16 13.82
C THR A 37 -11.39 0.47 12.59
N GLY A 38 -10.23 -0.13 12.78
CA GLY A 38 -9.69 -1.08 11.82
C GLY A 38 -10.62 -2.26 11.74
N THR A 39 -11.31 -2.41 10.62
CA THR A 39 -12.00 -3.66 10.29
C THR A 39 -10.95 -4.76 10.33
N LYS A 40 -10.98 -5.56 11.41
CA LYS A 40 -10.23 -6.81 11.50
C LYS A 40 -10.59 -7.59 10.24
N ALA A 41 -9.61 -7.87 9.39
CA ALA A 41 -9.82 -8.64 8.18
C ALA A 41 -10.51 -9.95 8.59
N GLU A 42 -11.74 -10.15 8.13
CA GLU A 42 -12.39 -11.45 8.23
C GLU A 42 -11.47 -12.50 7.60
N ALA A 43 -11.29 -13.60 8.31
CA ALA A 43 -10.54 -14.76 7.87
C ALA A 43 -11.24 -15.35 6.63
N GLY A 44 -10.79 -14.94 5.45
CA GLY A 44 -11.38 -15.37 4.18
C GLY A 44 -10.96 -14.56 2.97
N HIS A 45 -10.42 -13.34 3.16
CA HIS A 45 -9.86 -12.59 2.04
C HIS A 45 -8.47 -13.13 1.66
N PRO A 46 -8.18 -13.35 0.37
CA PRO A 46 -6.86 -13.79 -0.06
C PRO A 46 -5.85 -12.75 0.39
N CYS A 47 -4.98 -13.13 1.32
CA CYS A 47 -3.83 -12.32 1.68
C CYS A 47 -3.02 -12.10 0.40
N LEU A 48 -2.73 -10.84 0.07
CA LEU A 48 -1.90 -10.53 -1.09
C LEU A 48 -0.48 -10.93 -0.75
N GLU A 49 -0.14 -12.18 -1.07
CA GLU A 49 1.16 -12.77 -0.81
C GLU A 49 2.00 -12.85 -2.06
N ARG A 50 3.21 -12.31 -1.99
CA ARG A 50 4.20 -12.42 -3.05
C ARG A 50 5.60 -12.14 -2.51
N HIS A 51 6.60 -12.79 -3.09
CA HIS A 51 8.02 -12.54 -2.79
C HIS A 51 8.43 -12.69 -1.31
N GLY A 52 7.68 -13.49 -0.53
CA GLY A 52 7.90 -13.65 0.91
C GLY A 52 7.31 -12.53 1.76
N PHE A 53 6.39 -11.75 1.20
CA PHE A 53 5.66 -10.72 1.92
C PHE A 53 4.16 -10.93 1.80
N THR A 54 3.42 -10.46 2.81
CA THR A 54 1.96 -10.48 2.87
C THR A 54 1.43 -9.10 3.24
N ILE A 55 0.42 -8.60 2.54
CA ILE A 55 -0.29 -7.38 2.95
C ILE A 55 -1.29 -7.73 4.03
N LEU A 56 -1.09 -7.21 5.24
CA LEU A 56 -1.95 -7.44 6.39
C LEU A 56 -3.18 -6.54 6.36
N THR A 57 -2.96 -5.25 6.10
CA THR A 57 -4.03 -4.26 5.95
C THR A 57 -3.72 -3.31 4.80
N PHE A 58 -4.76 -2.81 4.16
CA PHE A 58 -4.66 -1.80 3.11
C PHE A 58 -6.01 -1.09 3.00
N ARG A 59 -5.98 0.24 2.84
CA ARG A 59 -7.11 1.03 2.37
C ARG A 59 -6.63 2.31 1.69
N ALA A 60 -7.50 2.91 0.89
CA ALA A 60 -7.31 4.27 0.41
C ALA A 60 -8.13 5.25 1.24
N ILE A 61 -7.50 6.36 1.61
CA ILE A 61 -8.12 7.47 2.31
C ILE A 61 -8.12 8.70 1.41
N ARG A 62 -9.15 9.53 1.58
CA ARG A 62 -9.24 10.86 0.98
C ARG A 62 -9.43 11.89 2.08
N ASP A 63 -8.56 12.90 2.13
CA ASP A 63 -8.67 13.99 3.10
C ASP A 63 -9.60 15.12 2.62
N SER A 64 -9.76 16.14 3.46
CA SER A 64 -10.59 17.32 3.16
C SER A 64 -10.03 18.22 2.06
N PHE A 65 -8.76 18.03 1.68
CA PHE A 65 -8.11 18.73 0.57
C PHE A 65 -8.12 17.90 -0.71
N GLU A 66 -8.94 16.85 -0.76
CA GLU A 66 -9.08 15.92 -1.89
C GLU A 66 -7.78 15.18 -2.24
N GLN A 67 -6.83 15.12 -1.29
CA GLN A 67 -5.61 14.32 -1.41
C GLN A 67 -5.95 12.86 -1.18
N VAL A 68 -5.50 11.99 -2.08
CA VAL A 68 -5.67 10.54 -1.96
C VAL A 68 -4.36 9.93 -1.49
N ALA A 69 -4.44 9.09 -0.46
CA ALA A 69 -3.33 8.29 0.01
C ALA A 69 -3.75 6.84 0.21
N VAL A 70 -2.80 5.94 0.00
CA VAL A 70 -2.90 4.53 0.30
C VAL A 70 -2.12 4.26 1.58
N ILE A 71 -2.78 3.64 2.55
CA ILE A 71 -2.18 3.29 3.83
C ILE A 71 -2.41 1.82 4.16
N GLY A 72 -1.51 1.23 4.92
CA GLY A 72 -1.64 -0.15 5.31
C GLY A 72 -0.42 -0.69 6.03
N GLU A 73 -0.34 -2.02 6.10
CA GLU A 73 0.72 -2.75 6.77
C GLU A 73 1.11 -3.96 5.94
N ILE A 74 2.40 -4.19 5.81
CA ILE A 74 3.00 -5.33 5.12
C ILE A 74 3.87 -6.12 6.10
N LYS A 75 3.82 -7.44 6.05
CA LYS A 75 4.65 -8.32 6.88
C LYS A 75 5.59 -9.14 6.02
N ASN A 76 6.85 -9.26 6.45
CA ASN A 76 7.77 -10.24 5.91
C ASN A 76 7.44 -11.62 6.49
N VAL A 77 6.97 -12.53 5.66
CA VAL A 77 6.69 -13.94 5.99
C VAL A 77 7.77 -14.87 5.43
N GLY A 78 8.79 -14.30 4.80
CA GLY A 78 9.94 -15.01 4.25
C GLY A 78 11.04 -15.22 5.28
N PRO A 79 12.02 -16.10 4.96
CA PRO A 79 13.04 -16.52 5.91
C PRO A 79 14.21 -15.53 6.08
N ALA A 80 14.25 -14.43 5.31
CA ALA A 80 15.38 -13.51 5.31
C ALA A 80 14.91 -12.05 5.33
N ALA A 81 15.72 -11.18 5.93
CA ALA A 81 15.50 -9.74 5.90
C ALA A 81 15.65 -9.21 4.46
N ARG A 82 14.62 -8.50 3.96
CA ARG A 82 14.59 -7.98 2.59
C ARG A 82 13.86 -6.63 2.54
N GLY A 83 14.21 -5.81 1.55
CA GLY A 83 13.38 -4.71 1.11
C GLY A 83 12.24 -5.22 0.21
N VAL A 84 11.16 -4.44 0.13
CA VAL A 84 9.99 -4.75 -0.71
C VAL A 84 9.59 -3.53 -1.51
N GLU A 85 9.21 -3.77 -2.76
CA GLU A 85 8.61 -2.76 -3.64
C GLU A 85 7.11 -3.02 -3.75
N LEU A 86 6.34 -1.98 -3.51
CA LEU A 86 4.90 -1.96 -3.68
C LEU A 86 4.52 -1.07 -4.86
N GLN A 87 3.50 -1.50 -5.59
CA GLN A 87 2.81 -0.69 -6.58
C GLN A 87 1.38 -0.46 -6.13
N ALA A 88 0.98 0.80 -6.01
CA ALA A 88 -0.41 1.19 -5.84
C ALA A 88 -0.95 1.77 -7.15
N ALA A 89 -2.21 1.51 -7.46
CA ALA A 89 -2.90 2.13 -8.59
C ALA A 89 -4.26 2.65 -8.16
N LEU A 90 -4.66 3.81 -8.66
CA LEU A 90 -5.99 4.37 -8.49
C LEU A 90 -6.82 4.15 -9.74
N ARG A 91 -8.11 3.88 -9.56
CA ARG A 91 -9.08 3.72 -10.66
C ARG A 91 -10.26 4.66 -10.53
N ASP A 92 -10.79 5.06 -11.68
CA ASP A 92 -12.04 5.80 -11.78
C ASP A 92 -13.28 4.88 -11.70
N THR A 93 -14.47 5.48 -11.79
CA THR A 93 -15.76 4.77 -11.74
C THR A 93 -15.98 3.80 -12.90
N ARG A 94 -15.18 3.89 -13.97
CA ARG A 94 -15.20 2.99 -15.13
C ARG A 94 -14.12 1.92 -15.03
N GLY A 95 -13.40 1.86 -13.89
CA GLY A 95 -12.29 0.95 -13.68
C GLY A 95 -11.04 1.31 -14.48
N ARG A 96 -10.93 2.52 -15.07
CA ARG A 96 -9.72 2.96 -15.77
C ARG A 96 -8.68 3.42 -14.77
N ILE A 97 -7.42 3.09 -15.01
CA ILE A 97 -6.31 3.56 -14.17
C ILE A 97 -6.14 5.08 -14.38
N VAL A 98 -6.17 5.84 -13.29
CA VAL A 98 -5.95 7.30 -13.31
C VAL A 98 -4.60 7.69 -12.72
N ALA A 99 -4.02 6.86 -11.85
CA ALA A 99 -2.68 7.06 -11.31
C ALA A 99 -2.03 5.72 -10.93
N VAL A 100 -0.70 5.65 -11.01
CA VAL A 100 0.12 4.53 -10.54
C VAL A 100 1.33 5.07 -9.80
N GLY A 101 1.66 4.44 -8.68
CA GLY A 101 2.79 4.80 -7.84
C GLY A 101 3.58 3.57 -7.40
N HIS A 102 4.90 3.69 -7.43
CA HIS A 102 5.84 2.69 -6.91
C HIS A 102 6.54 3.24 -5.68
N PHE A 103 6.67 2.43 -4.64
CA PHE A 103 7.30 2.87 -3.39
C PHE A 103 7.87 1.71 -2.57
N PHE A 104 8.76 2.08 -1.65
CA PHE A 104 9.49 1.16 -0.78
C PHE A 104 9.17 1.49 0.68
N PRO A 105 8.29 0.73 1.36
CA PRO A 105 7.85 1.01 2.73
C PRO A 105 8.98 1.25 3.74
N ALA A 106 10.03 0.44 3.65
CA ALA A 106 11.24 0.54 4.47
C ALA A 106 12.44 0.92 3.60
N SER A 107 12.39 2.08 2.93
CA SER A 107 13.40 2.48 1.93
C SER A 107 14.85 2.43 2.43
N CYS A 108 15.08 2.72 3.71
CA CYS A 108 16.42 2.75 4.31
C CYS A 108 16.83 1.45 5.05
N ARG A 109 15.94 0.45 5.19
CA ARG A 109 16.26 -0.80 5.90
C ARG A 109 15.45 -2.00 5.40
N SER A 110 16.03 -3.20 5.49
CA SER A 110 15.25 -4.42 5.27
C SER A 110 14.23 -4.63 6.38
N ILE A 111 13.07 -5.20 6.02
CA ILE A 111 12.09 -5.71 6.97
C ILE A 111 12.54 -7.13 7.36
N VAL A 112 12.77 -7.40 8.65
CA VAL A 112 13.26 -8.71 9.10
C VAL A 112 12.14 -9.76 9.08
N PRO A 113 12.46 -11.07 9.10
CA PRO A 113 11.42 -12.11 9.17
C PRO A 113 10.45 -11.87 10.33
N ASP A 114 9.17 -12.08 10.06
CA ASP A 114 8.04 -11.85 10.96
C ASP A 114 7.77 -10.39 11.38
N GLU A 115 8.56 -9.42 10.92
CA GLU A 115 8.30 -8.01 11.15
C GLU A 115 7.16 -7.51 10.25
N ALA A 116 6.22 -6.80 10.86
CA ALA A 116 5.20 -6.02 10.18
C ALA A 116 5.67 -4.56 10.07
N TRP A 117 5.38 -3.92 8.94
CA TRP A 117 5.84 -2.59 8.61
C TRP A 117 4.69 -1.71 8.09
N PRO A 118 4.44 -0.55 8.71
CA PRO A 118 3.40 0.37 8.22
C PRO A 118 3.86 1.07 6.95
N PHE A 119 2.93 1.36 6.04
CA PHE A 119 3.21 2.16 4.86
C PHE A 119 2.15 3.24 4.63
N THR A 120 2.60 4.33 4.01
CA THR A 120 1.75 5.40 3.47
C THR A 120 2.34 5.84 2.14
N TYR A 121 1.50 5.91 1.11
CA TYR A 121 1.85 6.46 -0.19
C TYR A 121 0.80 7.48 -0.63
N ALA A 122 1.23 8.72 -0.84
CA ALA A 122 0.35 9.81 -1.27
C ALA A 122 0.37 9.96 -2.80
N PHE A 123 -0.81 9.93 -3.42
CA PHE A 123 -1.00 10.18 -4.85
C PHE A 123 -1.23 11.67 -5.19
N GLY A 124 -1.40 12.50 -4.17
CA GLY A 124 -1.83 13.88 -4.36
C GLY A 124 -3.34 13.99 -4.63
N ARG A 125 -3.76 15.11 -5.24
CA ARG A 125 -5.16 15.38 -5.58
C ARG A 125 -5.59 14.52 -6.76
N GLN A 126 -6.61 13.69 -6.55
CA GLN A 126 -7.10 12.73 -7.56
C GLN A 126 -8.63 12.72 -7.56
N GLU A 127 -9.27 13.64 -8.29
CA GLU A 127 -10.72 13.86 -8.21
C GLU A 127 -11.55 12.66 -8.70
N GLU A 128 -11.08 12.01 -9.76
CA GLU A 128 -11.81 10.91 -10.40
C GLU A 128 -11.60 9.55 -9.70
N ALA A 129 -10.66 9.46 -8.75
CA ALA A 129 -10.30 8.19 -8.10
C ALA A 129 -11.36 7.71 -7.10
N VAL A 130 -11.87 6.50 -7.30
CA VAL A 130 -12.88 5.88 -6.42
C VAL A 130 -12.42 4.56 -5.82
N GLU A 131 -11.44 3.91 -6.44
CA GLU A 131 -10.88 2.63 -6.03
C GLU A 131 -9.36 2.66 -6.02
N ALA A 132 -8.78 1.84 -5.16
CA ALA A 132 -7.34 1.61 -5.12
C ALA A 132 -7.03 0.12 -5.20
N GLU A 133 -5.98 -0.20 -5.96
CA GLU A 133 -5.35 -1.51 -6.02
C GLU A 133 -3.96 -1.44 -5.41
N LEU A 134 -3.55 -2.49 -4.70
CA LEU A 134 -2.20 -2.64 -4.20
C LEU A 134 -1.61 -3.98 -4.66
N ARG A 135 -0.32 -3.96 -5.02
CA ARG A 135 0.43 -5.14 -5.46
C ARG A 135 1.84 -5.11 -4.87
N ILE A 136 2.33 -6.29 -4.52
CA ILE A 136 3.76 -6.51 -4.28
C ILE A 136 4.38 -6.79 -5.65
N VAL A 137 5.35 -5.96 -6.06
CA VAL A 137 5.96 -6.03 -7.41
C VAL A 137 7.41 -6.50 -7.39
N GLY A 138 8.10 -6.37 -6.25
CA GLY A 138 9.48 -6.82 -6.12
C GLY A 138 9.92 -6.99 -4.67
N ALA A 139 11.04 -7.68 -4.49
CA ALA A 139 11.76 -7.76 -3.22
C ALA A 139 13.26 -7.89 -3.47
N PHE A 140 14.08 -7.16 -2.71
CA PHE A 140 15.52 -6.99 -2.94
C PHE A 140 16.29 -7.09 -1.63
N ARG A 141 17.60 -7.33 -1.70
CA ARG A 141 18.47 -7.21 -0.52
C ARG A 141 18.94 -5.76 -0.43
N THR A 142 18.88 -5.12 0.74
CA THR A 142 19.24 -3.70 0.87
C THR A 142 20.70 -3.40 0.46
N MET A 143 21.61 -4.39 0.46
CA MET A 143 22.97 -4.23 -0.09
C MET A 143 23.04 -4.14 -1.63
N GLU A 144 21.99 -4.52 -2.36
CA GLU A 144 21.98 -4.51 -3.83
C GLU A 144 21.59 -3.14 -4.43
N VAL A 145 20.85 -2.30 -3.69
CA VAL A 145 20.33 -1.02 -4.20
C VAL A 145 21.44 0.03 -4.39
N LEU A 146 22.51 -0.04 -3.60
CA LEU A 146 23.64 0.88 -3.72
C LEU A 146 24.58 0.56 -4.90
N ASN A 147 24.41 -0.61 -5.54
CA ASN A 147 25.33 -1.06 -6.60
C ASN A 147 24.79 -0.84 -8.02
N ALA A 148 23.50 -0.53 -8.18
CA ALA A 148 22.89 -0.29 -9.49
C ALA A 148 23.20 1.10 -10.07
N ALA A 149 23.67 2.05 -9.26
CA ALA A 149 24.01 3.42 -9.70
C ALA A 149 25.44 3.55 -10.28
N SER A 150 26.21 2.47 -10.34
CA SER A 150 27.66 2.51 -10.63
C SER A 150 28.04 2.00 -12.02
N THR A 151 27.08 1.60 -12.87
CA THR A 151 27.41 1.04 -14.19
C THR A 151 26.97 1.99 -15.30
N THR A 152 27.83 2.96 -15.59
CA THR A 152 27.81 3.70 -16.87
C THR A 152 28.96 3.13 -17.72
N PRO A 153 28.74 2.81 -19.01
CA PRO A 153 29.74 2.18 -19.89
C PRO A 153 30.99 3.02 -20.13
#